data_AF-A0A356M343-F1
#
_entry.id   AF-A0A356M343-F1
#
_cell.length_a   1.000
_cell.length_b   1.000
_cell.length_c   1.000
_cell.angle_alpha   90.00
_cell.angle_beta   90.00
_cell.angle_gamma   90.00
#
_symmetry.space_group_name_H-M   'P 1'
#
loop_
_entity.id
_entity.type
_entity.pdbx_description
1 polymer ?
#
loop_
_entity_poly.entity_id
_entity_poly.type
_entity_poly.pdbx_seq_one_letter_code
_entity_poly.pdbx_strand_id
1 'polypeptide(L)'
;MKAAADPSVRTNTPAVSAAYVHIPFCVRKCSYCDFISYTGQPPARQQEYLRALLLEISRAARWCQEQGPGTGGGLQSVFIGGGTPTLLAPDQLAEILAALDRGFGLAADGEYTLEANPGTVTRTGLRRIREAGFNRISFGLQAI
;
A
#
# COMPACT_ATOMS: atom_id res chain seq x y z
N MET A 1 30.43 -35.45 7.89
CA MET A 1 29.24 -35.50 8.76
C MET A 1 28.46 -34.21 8.59
N LYS A 2 27.40 -34.22 7.76
CA LYS A 2 26.42 -33.13 7.73
C LYS A 2 25.45 -33.40 8.88
N ALA A 3 25.34 -32.48 9.83
CA ALA A 3 24.33 -32.55 10.86
C ALA A 3 22.95 -32.58 10.18
N ALA A 4 22.15 -33.59 10.50
CA ALA A 4 20.75 -33.62 10.08
C ALA A 4 20.02 -32.46 10.77
N ALA A 5 19.25 -31.70 10.00
CA ALA A 5 18.37 -30.68 10.55
C ALA A 5 17.35 -31.34 11.49
N ASP A 6 17.19 -30.76 12.68
CA ASP A 6 16.26 -31.23 13.70
C ASP A 6 14.80 -31.00 13.24
N PRO A 7 13.98 -32.06 13.08
CA PRO A 7 12.58 -31.96 12.65
C PRO A 7 11.66 -31.25 13.66
N SER A 8 12.14 -30.90 14.86
CA SER A 8 11.40 -30.14 15.86
C SER A 8 11.46 -28.61 15.66
N VAL A 9 12.36 -28.11 14.81
CA VAL A 9 12.42 -26.68 14.47
C VAL A 9 11.33 -26.38 13.44
N ARG A 10 10.14 -26.02 13.93
CA ARG A 10 9.14 -25.32 13.11
C ARG A 10 9.80 -24.05 12.58
N THR A 11 10.08 -23.99 11.28
CA THR A 11 10.45 -22.75 10.59
C THR A 11 9.23 -21.85 10.60
N ASN A 12 9.00 -21.17 11.72
CA ASN A 12 7.88 -20.27 11.92
C ASN A 12 8.21 -18.95 11.22
N THR A 13 8.31 -18.95 9.89
CA THR A 13 8.34 -17.71 9.11
C THR A 13 6.92 -17.15 9.20
N PRO A 14 6.70 -16.01 9.90
CA PRO A 14 5.37 -15.46 10.01
C PRO A 14 4.89 -15.01 8.62
N ALA A 15 3.67 -15.41 8.28
CA ALA A 15 3.00 -14.96 7.08
C ALA A 15 2.92 -13.42 7.06
N VAL A 16 3.11 -12.80 5.88
CA VAL A 16 2.93 -11.36 5.71
C VAL A 16 1.45 -11.01 5.94
N SER A 17 1.15 -10.25 6.99
CA SER A 17 -0.22 -9.88 7.40
C SER A 17 -0.55 -8.41 7.18
N ALA A 18 0.43 -7.56 6.86
CA ALA A 18 0.22 -6.14 6.66
C ALA A 18 1.13 -5.56 5.56
N ALA A 19 0.64 -4.53 4.88
CA ALA A 19 1.40 -3.78 3.88
C ALA A 19 1.26 -2.27 4.08
N TYR A 20 2.39 -1.57 4.02
CA TYR A 20 2.43 -0.11 3.92
C TYR A 20 2.92 0.29 2.53
N VAL A 21 2.20 1.20 1.88
CA VAL A 21 2.58 1.77 0.59
C VAL A 21 2.76 3.28 0.76
N HIS A 22 3.95 3.76 0.43
CA HIS A 22 4.30 5.17 0.54
C HIS A 22 4.09 5.89 -0.79
N ILE A 23 3.24 6.91 -0.85
CA ILE A 23 3.05 7.76 -2.04
C ILE A 23 3.75 9.10 -1.82
N PRO A 24 4.88 9.38 -2.47
CA PRO A 24 5.75 10.50 -2.10
C PRO A 24 5.39 11.79 -2.84
N PHE A 25 4.12 12.03 -3.19
CA PHE A 25 3.71 13.21 -3.96
C PHE A 25 2.86 14.17 -3.14
N CYS A 26 3.14 15.46 -3.23
CA CYS A 26 2.34 16.51 -2.58
C CYS A 26 2.07 17.67 -3.55
N VAL A 27 0.96 18.38 -3.35
CA VAL A 27 0.72 19.66 -4.04
C VAL A 27 1.74 20.69 -3.58
N ARG A 28 1.96 20.76 -2.26
CA ARG A 28 2.90 21.65 -1.59
C ARG A 28 3.51 20.94 -0.39
N LYS A 29 4.71 21.35 0.02
CA LYS A 29 5.37 20.86 1.22
C LYS A 29 4.89 21.69 2.40
N CYS A 30 4.22 21.07 3.38
CA CYS A 30 3.86 21.76 4.61
C CYS A 30 5.12 22.00 5.46
N SER A 31 5.18 23.15 6.15
CA SER A 31 6.35 23.53 6.96
C SER A 31 6.59 22.61 8.16
N TYR A 32 5.56 21.92 8.64
CA TYR A 32 5.62 20.96 9.74
C TYR A 32 5.79 19.51 9.28
N CYS A 33 5.81 19.24 7.97
CA CYS A 33 5.76 17.88 7.44
C CYS A 33 7.18 17.33 7.22
N ASP A 34 7.55 16.30 7.97
CA ASP A 34 8.84 15.60 7.82
C ASP A 34 8.78 14.34 6.93
N PHE A 35 7.61 14.01 6.37
CA PHE A 35 7.52 12.89 5.43
C PHE A 35 8.32 13.12 4.15
N ILE A 36 8.92 12.07 3.63
CA ILE A 36 9.57 12.12 2.31
C ILE A 36 8.48 12.39 1.27
N SER A 37 8.52 13.57 0.66
CA SER A 37 7.50 13.99 -0.30
C SER A 37 8.07 14.99 -1.29
N TYR A 38 7.64 14.88 -2.54
CA TYR A 38 8.07 15.70 -3.65
C TYR A 38 6.89 16.52 -4.19
N THR A 39 7.12 17.81 -4.37
CA THR A 39 6.14 18.73 -4.94
C THR A 39 6.36 18.95 -6.43
N GLY A 40 5.33 19.40 -7.14
CA GLY A 40 5.46 19.82 -8.54
C GLY A 40 5.82 18.70 -9.52
N GLN A 41 5.63 17.43 -9.13
CA GLN A 41 5.93 16.31 -10.00
C GLN A 41 4.87 16.18 -11.11
N PRO A 42 5.26 16.07 -12.38
CA PRO A 42 4.31 15.96 -13.48
C PRO A 42 3.57 14.61 -13.44
N PRO A 43 2.37 14.50 -14.03
CA PRO A 43 1.61 13.24 -14.08
C PRO A 43 2.41 12.06 -14.65
N ALA A 44 3.30 12.32 -15.63
CA ALA A 44 4.19 11.29 -16.18
C ALA A 44 5.08 10.65 -15.11
N ARG A 45 5.60 11.44 -14.16
CA ARG A 45 6.44 10.94 -13.06
C ARG A 45 5.65 10.12 -12.05
N GLN A 46 4.39 10.48 -11.80
CA GLN A 46 3.49 9.69 -10.97
C GLN A 46 3.18 8.34 -11.62
N GLN A 47 2.98 8.32 -12.95
CA GLN A 47 2.76 7.07 -13.69
C GLN A 47 4.00 6.17 -13.72
N GLU A 48 5.19 6.75 -13.88
CA GLU A 48 6.46 6.00 -13.77
C GLU A 48 6.61 5.37 -12.38
N TYR A 49 6.34 6.15 -11.33
CA TYR A 49 6.37 5.66 -9.95
C TYR A 49 5.36 4.52 -9.74
N LEU A 50 4.12 4.67 -10.22
CA LEU A 50 3.10 3.63 -10.13
C LEU A 50 3.57 2.34 -10.80
N ARG A 51 4.12 2.40 -12.01
CA ARG A 51 4.65 1.21 -12.71
C ARG A 51 5.77 0.52 -11.91
N ALA A 52 6.69 1.30 -11.34
CA ALA A 52 7.77 0.78 -10.52
C ALA A 52 7.23 0.12 -9.24
N LEU A 53 6.27 0.77 -8.57
CA LEU A 53 5.62 0.26 -7.36
C LEU A 53 4.87 -1.06 -7.63
N LEU A 54 4.09 -1.15 -8.71
CA LEU A 54 3.39 -2.38 -9.07
C LEU A 54 4.37 -3.54 -9.35
N LEU A 55 5.50 -3.24 -10.00
CA LEU A 55 6.56 -4.22 -10.21
C LEU A 55 7.20 -4.65 -8.88
N GLU A 56 7.46 -3.71 -7.97
CA GLU A 56 8.00 -3.97 -6.64
C GLU A 56 7.08 -4.86 -5.81
N ILE A 57 5.77 -4.56 -5.75
CA ILE A 57 4.75 -5.40 -5.10
C ILE A 57 4.82 -6.83 -5.64
N SER A 58 4.87 -7.00 -6.96
CA SER A 58 4.97 -8.33 -7.57
C SER A 58 6.24 -9.08 -7.20
N ARG A 59 7.37 -8.37 -7.07
CA ARG A 59 8.68 -8.95 -6.70
C ARG A 59 8.70 -9.33 -5.22
N ALA A 60 8.20 -8.46 -4.36
CA ALA A 60 8.09 -8.71 -2.93
C ALA A 60 7.20 -9.93 -2.65
N ALA A 61 6.05 -10.02 -3.31
CA ALA A 61 5.16 -11.17 -3.19
C ALA A 61 5.85 -12.49 -3.59
N ARG A 62 6.53 -12.53 -4.75
CA ARG A 62 7.30 -13.71 -5.18
C ARG A 62 8.39 -14.08 -4.18
N TRP A 63 9.16 -13.10 -3.73
CA TRP A 63 10.22 -13.34 -2.75
C TRP A 63 9.65 -13.93 -1.46
N CYS A 64 8.54 -13.40 -0.92
CA CYS A 64 7.90 -13.96 0.27
C CYS A 64 7.43 -15.41 0.06
N GLN A 65 6.88 -15.73 -1.11
CA GLN A 65 6.44 -17.09 -1.46
C GLN A 65 7.60 -18.09 -1.54
N GLU A 66 8.77 -17.65 -1.97
CA GLU A 66 9.99 -18.47 -2.03
C GLU A 66 10.57 -18.80 -0.64
N GLN A 67 10.32 -17.97 0.39
CA GLN A 67 10.95 -18.08 1.71
C GLN A 67 10.24 -19.00 2.72
N GLY A 68 9.07 -19.57 2.41
CA GLY A 68 8.32 -20.41 3.36
C GLY A 68 6.82 -20.33 3.17
N PRO A 69 6.00 -20.85 4.10
CA PRO A 69 4.56 -21.03 3.91
C PRO A 69 3.80 -19.69 3.92
N GLY A 70 3.91 -18.96 2.80
CA GLY A 70 2.92 -18.07 2.19
C GLY A 70 2.19 -17.04 3.05
N THR A 71 1.25 -16.37 2.40
CA THR A 71 0.32 -15.41 2.99
C THR A 71 -0.84 -16.15 3.67
N GLY A 72 -0.57 -16.82 4.79
CA GLY A 72 -1.61 -17.48 5.59
C GLY A 72 -2.65 -16.47 6.09
N GLY A 73 -3.77 -16.34 5.37
CA GLY A 73 -4.90 -15.46 5.72
C GLY A 73 -5.02 -14.15 4.94
N GLY A 74 -4.05 -13.83 4.07
CA GLY A 74 -4.01 -12.55 3.36
C GLY A 74 -3.66 -11.35 4.25
N LEU A 75 -3.59 -10.17 3.64
CA LEU A 75 -3.33 -8.92 4.34
C LEU A 75 -4.55 -8.52 5.17
N GLN A 76 -4.36 -8.50 6.49
CA GLN A 76 -5.32 -7.98 7.47
C GLN A 76 -5.28 -6.45 7.55
N SER A 77 -4.17 -5.83 7.15
CA SER A 77 -4.03 -4.38 7.11
C SER A 77 -3.30 -3.91 5.86
N VAL A 78 -3.87 -2.93 5.16
CA VAL A 78 -3.18 -2.15 4.14
C VAL A 78 -3.30 -0.68 4.50
N PHE A 79 -2.18 0.02 4.49
CA PHE A 79 -2.15 1.46 4.69
C PHE A 79 -1.42 2.13 3.52
N ILE A 80 -2.14 2.93 2.74
CA ILE A 80 -1.56 3.77 1.71
C ILE A 80 -1.46 5.20 2.24
N GLY A 81 -0.23 5.66 2.49
CA GLY A 81 0.06 6.95 3.13
C GLY A 81 1.25 7.66 2.51
N GLY A 82 1.76 8.70 3.18
CA GLY A 82 3.00 9.37 2.80
C GLY A 82 2.80 10.86 2.54
N GLY A 83 3.00 11.32 1.31
CA GLY A 83 2.71 12.69 0.92
C GLY A 83 1.19 12.94 0.84
N THR A 84 0.60 12.72 -0.32
CA THR A 84 -0.83 12.84 -0.54
C THR A 84 -1.27 11.77 -1.53
N PRO A 85 -1.60 10.55 -1.06
CA PRO A 85 -2.00 9.44 -1.92
C PRO A 85 -3.14 9.78 -2.87
N THR A 86 -4.08 10.61 -2.43
CA THR A 86 -5.23 11.10 -3.22
C THR A 86 -4.88 12.09 -4.33
N LEU A 87 -3.60 12.37 -4.58
CA LEU A 87 -3.16 12.96 -5.85
C LEU A 87 -3.12 11.96 -7.00
N LEU A 88 -3.00 10.67 -6.70
CA LEU A 88 -3.22 9.63 -7.68
C LEU A 88 -4.72 9.55 -8.01
N ALA A 89 -5.03 9.25 -9.26
CA ALA A 89 -6.40 9.00 -9.67
C ALA A 89 -6.97 7.77 -8.92
N PRO A 90 -8.29 7.72 -8.65
CA PRO A 90 -8.90 6.57 -8.00
C PRO A 90 -8.58 5.23 -8.66
N ASP A 91 -8.50 5.19 -9.99
CA ASP A 91 -8.18 3.98 -10.73
C ASP A 91 -6.72 3.53 -10.49
N GLN A 92 -5.78 4.47 -10.35
CA GLN A 92 -4.40 4.16 -9.98
C GLN A 92 -4.29 3.61 -8.56
N LEU A 93 -5.09 4.13 -7.62
CA LEU A 93 -5.17 3.60 -6.25
C LEU A 93 -5.78 2.18 -6.23
N ALA A 94 -6.79 1.95 -7.07
CA ALA A 94 -7.38 0.63 -7.26
C ALA A 94 -6.36 -0.37 -7.83
N GLU A 95 -5.53 0.05 -8.79
CA GLU A 95 -4.45 -0.78 -9.35
C GLU A 95 -3.45 -1.23 -8.26
N ILE A 96 -3.09 -0.34 -7.32
CA ILE A 96 -2.19 -0.66 -6.21
C ILE A 96 -2.83 -1.70 -5.29
N LEU A 97 -4.07 -1.46 -4.84
CA LEU A 97 -4.77 -2.39 -3.94
C LEU A 97 -4.99 -3.76 -4.60
N ALA A 98 -5.37 -3.77 -5.88
CA ALA A 98 -5.51 -5.00 -6.66
C ALA A 98 -4.17 -5.74 -6.86
N ALA A 99 -3.05 -5.03 -6.96
CA ALA A 99 -1.73 -5.67 -7.02
C ALA A 99 -1.33 -6.31 -5.68
N LEU A 100 -1.65 -5.65 -4.56
CA LEU A 100 -1.47 -6.23 -3.23
C LEU A 100 -2.34 -7.48 -3.05
N ASP A 101 -3.61 -7.42 -3.47
CA ASP A 101 -4.52 -8.57 -3.44
C ASP A 101 -4.01 -9.74 -4.29
N ARG A 102 -3.58 -9.49 -5.53
CA ARG A 102 -3.01 -10.55 -6.38
C ARG A 102 -1.72 -11.15 -5.81
N GLY A 103 -0.89 -10.35 -5.14
CA GLY A 103 0.41 -10.79 -4.63
C GLY A 103 0.32 -11.52 -3.29
N PHE A 104 -0.48 -10.97 -2.38
CA PHE A 104 -0.54 -11.37 -0.99
C PHE A 104 -1.92 -11.88 -0.56
N GLY A 105 -2.98 -11.55 -1.29
CA GLY A 105 -4.37 -11.73 -0.88
C GLY A 105 -4.82 -10.65 0.11
N LEU A 106 -6.11 -10.32 0.08
CA LEU A 106 -6.77 -9.46 1.07
C LEU A 106 -7.70 -10.29 1.97
N ALA A 107 -7.55 -10.15 3.30
CA ALA A 107 -8.46 -10.77 4.26
C ALA A 107 -9.89 -10.20 4.14
N ALA A 108 -10.93 -11.02 4.18
CA ALA A 108 -12.31 -10.54 4.00
C ALA A 108 -12.74 -9.48 5.03
N ASP A 109 -12.15 -9.52 6.23
CA ASP A 109 -12.38 -8.62 7.36
C ASP A 109 -11.21 -7.66 7.62
N GLY A 110 -10.29 -7.52 6.67
CA GLY A 110 -9.11 -6.65 6.79
C GLY A 110 -9.44 -5.16 6.73
N GLU A 111 -8.54 -4.32 7.28
CA GLU A 111 -8.62 -2.87 7.20
C GLU A 111 -7.76 -2.33 6.04
N TYR A 112 -8.38 -1.62 5.10
CA TYR A 112 -7.73 -1.04 3.93
C TYR A 112 -7.87 0.48 3.98
N THR A 113 -6.88 1.10 4.60
CA THR A 113 -6.81 2.53 4.84
C THR A 113 -6.14 3.26 3.68
N LEU A 114 -6.77 4.35 3.25
CA LEU A 114 -6.16 5.36 2.39
C LEU A 114 -6.07 6.70 3.14
N GLU A 115 -4.88 7.28 3.16
CA GLU A 115 -4.68 8.67 3.59
C GLU A 115 -5.17 9.65 2.52
N ALA A 116 -5.94 10.65 2.94
CA ALA A 116 -6.57 11.62 2.07
C ALA A 116 -6.38 13.05 2.58
N ASN A 117 -6.17 13.98 1.64
CA ASN A 117 -6.29 15.40 1.93
C ASN A 117 -7.71 15.86 1.53
N PRO A 118 -8.45 16.59 2.38
CA PRO A 118 -9.78 17.08 2.04
C PRO A 118 -9.83 17.88 0.73
N GLY A 119 -8.75 18.60 0.38
CA GLY A 119 -8.64 19.40 -0.84
C GLY A 119 -8.36 18.62 -2.11
N THR A 120 -8.07 17.33 -2.04
CA THR A 120 -7.73 16.48 -3.21
C THR A 120 -8.76 15.40 -3.48
N VAL A 121 -9.84 15.31 -2.69
CA VAL A 121 -10.91 14.34 -2.87
C VAL A 121 -12.17 14.98 -3.43
N THR A 122 -12.93 14.19 -4.19
CA THR A 122 -14.28 14.55 -4.63
C THR A 122 -15.26 13.46 -4.21
N ARG A 123 -16.55 13.78 -4.15
CA ARG A 123 -17.58 12.78 -3.84
C ARG A 123 -17.55 11.59 -4.80
N THR A 124 -17.33 11.84 -6.09
CA THR A 124 -17.20 10.77 -7.09
C THR A 124 -15.92 9.97 -6.90
N GLY A 125 -14.80 10.63 -6.61
CA GLY A 125 -13.53 9.95 -6.32
C GLY A 125 -13.61 9.04 -5.10
N LEU A 126 -14.24 9.51 -4.01
CA LEU A 126 -14.44 8.69 -2.79
C LEU A 126 -15.32 7.46 -3.05
N ARG A 127 -16.36 7.57 -3.89
CA ARG A 127 -17.15 6.39 -4.31
C ARG A 127 -16.28 5.38 -5.04
N ARG A 128 -15.46 5.84 -5.98
CA ARG A 128 -14.53 4.98 -6.74
C ARG A 128 -13.50 4.31 -5.84
N ILE A 129 -12.97 5.03 -4.86
CA ILE A 129 -12.08 4.49 -3.83
C ILE A 129 -12.78 3.40 -3.01
N ARG A 130 -14.04 3.62 -2.61
CA ARG A 130 -14.82 2.61 -1.89
C ARG A 130 -15.12 1.38 -2.75
N GLU A 131 -15.49 1.59 -4.01
CA GLU A 131 -15.72 0.52 -5.00
C GLU A 131 -14.45 -0.31 -5.25
N ALA A 132 -13.27 0.31 -5.19
CA ALA A 132 -11.99 -0.37 -5.30
C ALA A 132 -11.65 -1.28 -4.12
N GLY A 133 -12.36 -1.17 -2.99
CA GLY A 133 -12.17 -2.02 -1.81
C GLY A 133 -11.61 -1.30 -0.59
N PHE A 134 -11.20 -0.03 -0.69
CA PHE A 134 -10.80 0.73 0.49
C PHE A 134 -11.97 0.91 1.45
N ASN A 135 -11.77 0.59 2.72
CA ASN A 135 -12.82 0.59 3.72
C ASN A 135 -12.61 1.57 4.88
N ARG A 136 -11.44 2.23 4.93
CA ARG A 136 -11.13 3.29 5.89
C ARG A 136 -10.42 4.46 5.22
N ILE A 137 -10.75 5.69 5.65
CA ILE A 137 -10.09 6.92 5.21
C ILE A 137 -9.47 7.61 6.41
N SER A 138 -8.23 8.09 6.27
CA SER A 138 -7.56 8.95 7.24
C SER A 138 -7.42 10.36 6.65
N PHE A 139 -8.12 11.34 7.21
CA PHE A 139 -8.03 12.73 6.75
C PHE A 139 -7.02 13.54 7.55
N GLY A 140 -6.03 14.13 6.85
CA GLY A 140 -5.10 15.08 7.44
C GLY A 140 -5.65 16.50 7.44
N LEU A 141 -6.33 16.93 8.52
CA LEU A 141 -6.83 18.31 8.67
C LEU A 141 -5.77 19.28 9.22
N GLN A 142 -4.89 18.78 10.10
CA GLN A 142 -3.73 19.50 10.65
C GLN A 142 -4.12 20.61 11.65
N ALA A 143 -4.67 21.73 11.18
CA ALA A 143 -5.24 22.80 11.99
C ALA A 143 -6.23 23.64 11.15
N ILE A 144 -7.24 24.24 11.78
CA ILE A 144 -8.23 25.13 11.14
C ILE A 144 -7.80 26.58 11.33
#